data_AF-A0A179I8G1-F1
#
_entry.id   AF-A0A179I8G1-F1
#
_cell.length_a   1.000
_cell.length_b   1.000
_cell.length_c   1.000
_cell.angle_alpha   90.00
_cell.angle_beta   90.00
_cell.angle_gamma   90.00
#
_symmetry.space_group_name_H-M   'P 1'
#
loop_
_entity.id
_entity.type
_entity.pdbx_description
1 polymer ?
#
loop_
_entity_poly.entity_id
_entity_poly.type
_entity_poly.pdbx_seq_one_letter_code
_entity_poly.pdbx_strand_id
1 'polypeptide(L)'
;MFALSEESKERIGKLIDISRVAVHYGYLPLILYLGYTRSDPKPSLIRHAGLHPAVVESIAGLSAGTIATLVVHPLDIVKTRMQIYRSVSDPLSKPPTTVRLLRSLTSNPRPVASLYRGLTPNLVGNASSWASFFFFKSRFERLLARRHGTAANDEIRPSAGDYFVASALAGAATSVLTNPVWVLKTRMLSSDHGAHGAYPSMTAGARTILRTEG
;
A
#
# COMPACT_ATOMS: atom_id res chain seq x y z
N MET A 1 -45.94 -8.87 -5.56
CA MET A 1 -45.01 -9.56 -4.62
C MET A 1 -43.67 -9.70 -5.33
N PHE A 2 -42.70 -8.84 -5.02
CA PHE A 2 -41.38 -8.85 -5.70
C PHE A 2 -40.57 -10.05 -5.22
N ALA A 3 -40.53 -11.13 -6.02
CA ALA A 3 -39.69 -12.28 -5.76
C ALA A 3 -38.23 -11.88 -6.03
N LEU A 4 -37.40 -11.84 -4.97
CA LEU A 4 -35.96 -11.66 -5.11
C LEU A 4 -35.37 -12.83 -5.91
N SER A 5 -34.62 -12.52 -6.96
CA SER A 5 -33.84 -13.52 -7.72
C SER A 5 -32.98 -14.35 -6.77
N GLU A 6 -32.85 -15.66 -7.04
CA GLU A 6 -32.01 -16.58 -6.25
C GLU A 6 -30.57 -16.06 -6.08
N GLU A 7 -30.04 -15.36 -7.09
CA GLU A 7 -28.73 -14.72 -7.03
C GLU A 7 -28.66 -13.60 -5.98
N SER A 8 -29.77 -12.88 -5.76
CA SER A 8 -29.86 -11.84 -4.73
C SER A 8 -29.90 -12.45 -3.33
N LYS A 9 -30.59 -13.59 -3.16
CA LYS A 9 -30.63 -14.31 -1.88
C LYS A 9 -29.24 -14.87 -1.52
N GLU A 10 -28.53 -15.45 -2.49
CA GLU A 10 -27.18 -15.98 -2.28
C GLU A 10 -26.18 -14.88 -1.88
N ARG A 11 -26.25 -13.71 -2.54
CA ARG A 11 -25.42 -12.55 -2.20
C ARG A 11 -25.72 -11.99 -0.81
N ILE A 12 -27.00 -11.93 -0.43
CA ILE A 12 -27.41 -11.51 0.91
C ILE A 12 -26.90 -12.49 1.98
N GLY A 13 -26.98 -13.80 1.72
CA GLY A 13 -26.44 -14.83 2.62
C GLY A 13 -24.94 -14.67 2.84
N LYS A 14 -24.15 -14.53 1.75
CA LYS A 14 -22.70 -14.28 1.85
C LYS A 14 -22.37 -12.99 2.59
N LEU A 15 -23.14 -11.92 2.39
CA LEU A 15 -22.98 -10.66 3.11
C LEU A 15 -23.23 -10.81 4.61
N ILE A 16 -24.25 -11.59 5.00
CA ILE A 16 -24.55 -11.87 6.41
C ILE A 16 -23.44 -12.68 7.05
N ASP A 17 -22.92 -13.71 6.40
CA ASP A 17 -21.83 -14.53 6.93
C ASP A 17 -20.54 -13.72 7.08
N ILE A 18 -20.17 -12.91 6.08
CA ILE A 18 -19.01 -12.03 6.16
C ILE A 18 -19.19 -11.00 7.27
N SER A 19 -20.39 -10.42 7.42
CA SER A 19 -20.70 -9.49 8.51
C SER A 19 -20.56 -10.17 9.88
N ARG A 20 -21.05 -11.40 10.02
CA ARG A 20 -20.96 -12.18 11.26
C ARG A 20 -19.51 -12.48 11.63
N VAL A 21 -18.70 -12.89 10.66
CA VAL A 21 -17.26 -13.12 10.84
C VAL A 21 -16.54 -11.82 11.20
N ALA A 22 -16.84 -10.72 10.50
CA ALA A 22 -16.25 -9.42 10.76
C ALA A 22 -16.59 -8.89 12.16
N VAL A 23 -17.83 -9.06 12.62
CA VAL A 23 -18.25 -8.69 13.99
C VAL A 23 -17.61 -9.61 15.03
N HIS A 24 -17.53 -10.91 14.77
CA HIS A 24 -16.99 -11.89 15.72
C HIS A 24 -15.47 -11.79 15.91
N TYR A 25 -14.72 -11.45 14.86
CA TYR A 25 -13.27 -11.30 14.96
C TYR A 25 -12.82 -9.84 15.05
N GLY A 26 -13.69 -8.88 14.71
CA GLY A 26 -13.36 -7.46 14.70
C GLY A 26 -13.08 -6.86 16.08
N TYR A 27 -13.55 -7.49 17.16
CA TYR A 27 -13.23 -7.07 18.53
C TYR A 27 -11.93 -7.67 19.08
N LEU A 28 -11.34 -8.68 18.42
CA LEU A 28 -10.10 -9.30 18.92
C LEU A 28 -8.93 -8.30 19.04
N PRO A 29 -8.67 -7.40 18.07
CA PRO A 29 -7.66 -6.35 18.22
C PRO A 29 -7.94 -5.42 19.40
N LEU A 30 -9.22 -5.12 19.65
CA LEU A 30 -9.64 -4.28 20.77
C LEU A 30 -9.41 -4.99 22.13
N ILE A 31 -9.73 -6.27 22.24
CA ILE A 31 -9.47 -7.07 23.44
C ILE A 31 -7.96 -7.17 23.71
N LEU A 32 -7.15 -7.45 22.68
CA LEU A 32 -5.69 -7.48 22.78
C LEU A 32 -5.13 -6.13 23.21
N TYR A 33 -5.63 -5.03 22.63
CA TYR A 33 -5.20 -3.67 22.98
C TYR A 33 -5.58 -3.28 24.42
N LEU A 34 -6.81 -3.56 24.83
CA LEU A 34 -7.28 -3.30 26.19
C LEU A 34 -6.53 -4.15 27.22
N GLY A 35 -6.28 -5.42 26.90
CA GLY A 35 -5.45 -6.31 27.72
C GLY A 35 -4.03 -5.77 27.87
N TYR A 36 -3.40 -5.34 26.77
CA TYR A 36 -2.05 -4.78 26.79
C TYR A 36 -1.96 -3.47 27.59
N THR A 37 -2.92 -2.55 27.40
CA THR A 37 -2.91 -1.23 28.06
C THR A 37 -3.26 -1.28 29.55
N ARG A 38 -4.00 -2.30 30.01
CA ARG A 38 -4.37 -2.49 31.42
C ARG A 38 -3.45 -3.44 32.19
N SER A 39 -2.49 -4.08 31.53
CA SER A 39 -1.51 -4.95 32.20
C SER A 39 -0.42 -4.11 32.87
N ASP A 40 -0.20 -4.32 34.17
CA ASP A 40 0.92 -3.73 34.92
C ASP A 40 1.67 -4.83 35.70
N PRO A 41 2.94 -5.12 35.39
CA PRO A 41 3.77 -4.47 34.37
C PRO A 41 3.34 -4.84 32.95
N LYS A 42 3.46 -3.89 32.01
CA LYS A 42 3.20 -4.14 30.59
C LYS A 42 4.12 -5.27 30.11
N PRO A 43 3.58 -6.37 29.55
CA PRO A 43 4.41 -7.46 29.06
C PRO A 43 5.31 -6.94 27.94
N SER A 44 6.63 -7.14 28.09
CA SER A 44 7.59 -6.88 27.01
C SER A 44 7.36 -7.93 25.92
N LEU A 45 6.56 -7.57 24.91
CA LEU A 45 6.24 -8.45 23.79
C LEU A 45 7.48 -8.90 23.00
N ILE A 46 8.59 -8.14 23.11
CA ILE A 46 9.85 -8.41 22.44
C ILE A 46 11.00 -8.18 23.45
N ARG A 47 11.76 -9.23 23.76
CA ARG A 47 13.02 -9.10 24.50
C ARG A 47 14.04 -8.49 23.55
N HIS A 48 14.37 -7.22 23.76
CA HIS A 48 15.30 -6.49 22.89
C HIS A 48 16.70 -7.12 23.08
N ALA A 49 17.26 -7.71 22.04
CA ALA A 49 18.58 -8.37 22.06
C ALA A 49 19.74 -7.36 22.13
N GLY A 50 19.60 -6.27 22.89
CA GLY A 50 20.55 -5.15 22.93
C GLY A 50 20.50 -4.21 21.72
N LEU A 51 19.52 -4.37 20.82
CA LEU A 51 19.34 -3.51 19.65
C LEU A 51 18.58 -2.22 19.99
N HIS A 52 18.94 -1.11 19.32
CA HIS A 52 18.27 0.18 19.49
C HIS A 52 16.77 0.08 19.12
N PRO A 53 15.83 0.66 19.90
CA PRO A 53 14.39 0.55 19.66
C PRO A 53 13.96 0.86 18.23
N ALA A 54 14.54 1.91 17.63
CA ALA A 54 14.24 2.29 16.24
C ALA A 54 14.55 1.19 15.22
N VAL A 55 15.56 0.33 15.46
CA VAL A 55 15.90 -0.78 14.57
C VAL A 55 14.86 -1.89 14.69
N VAL A 56 14.45 -2.22 15.92
CA VAL A 56 13.41 -3.23 16.18
C VAL A 56 12.09 -2.78 15.54
N GLU A 57 11.68 -1.53 15.76
CA GLU A 57 10.48 -0.94 15.16
C GLU A 57 10.56 -0.90 13.63
N SER A 58 11.72 -0.56 13.06
CA SER A 58 11.91 -0.56 11.60
C SER A 58 11.77 -1.95 11.00
N ILE A 59 12.37 -2.98 11.61
CA ILE A 59 12.29 -4.36 11.13
C ILE A 59 10.86 -4.89 11.28
N ALA A 60 10.21 -4.62 12.42
CA ALA A 60 8.83 -5.02 12.65
C ALA A 60 7.89 -4.33 11.65
N GLY A 61 8.07 -3.02 11.41
CA GLY A 61 7.28 -2.26 10.45
C GLY A 61 7.47 -2.73 9.01
N LEU A 62 8.72 -2.96 8.58
CA LEU A 62 9.03 -3.45 7.24
C LEU A 62 8.52 -4.87 7.00
N SER A 63 8.67 -5.77 7.98
CA SER A 63 8.16 -7.15 7.86
C SER A 63 6.63 -7.17 7.82
N ALA A 64 5.97 -6.45 8.73
CA ALA A 64 4.52 -6.30 8.73
C ALA A 64 4.01 -5.69 7.41
N GLY A 65 4.64 -4.62 6.93
CA GLY A 65 4.29 -3.98 5.65
C GLY A 65 4.48 -4.89 4.44
N THR A 66 5.54 -5.72 4.45
CA THR A 66 5.80 -6.70 3.39
C THR A 66 4.75 -7.80 3.39
N ILE A 67 4.43 -8.37 4.54
CA ILE A 67 3.39 -9.40 4.68
C ILE A 67 2.02 -8.85 4.26
N ALA A 68 1.66 -7.66 4.74
CA ALA A 68 0.42 -7.00 4.35
C ALA A 68 0.35 -6.78 2.84
N THR A 69 1.45 -6.32 2.23
CA THR A 69 1.52 -6.14 0.77
C THR A 69 1.35 -7.47 0.05
N LEU A 70 2.01 -8.55 0.48
CA LEU A 70 1.88 -9.86 -0.15
C LEU A 70 0.43 -10.35 -0.14
N VAL A 71 -0.28 -10.19 0.97
CA VAL A 71 -1.68 -10.61 1.12
C VAL A 71 -2.61 -9.77 0.25
N VAL A 72 -2.38 -8.45 0.17
CA VAL A 72 -3.29 -7.51 -0.52
C VAL A 72 -2.98 -7.39 -2.02
N HIS A 73 -1.76 -7.70 -2.45
CA HIS A 73 -1.31 -7.45 -3.81
C HIS A 73 -2.17 -8.10 -4.92
N PRO A 74 -2.74 -9.31 -4.77
CA PRO A 74 -3.69 -9.86 -5.74
C PRO A 74 -4.93 -8.98 -5.98
N LEU A 75 -5.37 -8.20 -4.99
CA LEU A 75 -6.47 -7.24 -5.15
C LEU A 75 -5.97 -5.93 -5.80
N ASP A 76 -4.77 -5.48 -5.44
CA ASP A 76 -4.14 -4.29 -6.03
C ASP A 76 -3.96 -4.42 -7.54
N ILE A 77 -3.53 -5.60 -8.02
CA ILE A 77 -3.33 -5.83 -9.44
C ILE A 77 -4.65 -5.77 -10.20
N VAL A 78 -5.71 -6.39 -9.67
CA VAL A 78 -7.06 -6.34 -10.25
C VAL A 78 -7.57 -4.91 -10.31
N LYS A 79 -7.43 -4.15 -9.22
CA LYS A 79 -7.83 -2.74 -9.16
C LYS A 79 -7.05 -1.89 -10.17
N THR A 80 -5.74 -2.03 -10.22
CA THR A 80 -4.87 -1.22 -11.09
C THR A 80 -5.14 -1.52 -12.56
N ARG A 81 -5.31 -2.80 -12.94
CA ARG A 81 -5.65 -3.18 -14.31
C ARG A 81 -7.03 -2.68 -14.74
N MET A 82 -8.01 -2.71 -13.86
CA MET A 82 -9.33 -2.11 -14.11
C MET A 82 -9.24 -0.59 -14.33
N GLN A 83 -8.43 0.10 -13.53
CA GLN A 83 -8.18 1.54 -13.71
C GLN A 83 -7.49 1.84 -15.04
N ILE A 84 -6.45 1.06 -15.40
CA ILE A 84 -5.75 1.19 -16.69
C ILE A 84 -6.70 0.94 -17.86
N TYR A 85 -7.54 -0.10 -17.80
CA TYR A 85 -8.51 -0.39 -18.87
C TYR A 85 -9.46 0.79 -19.10
N ARG A 86 -9.93 1.46 -18.03
CA ARG A 86 -10.79 2.64 -18.17
C ARG A 86 -10.08 3.85 -18.78
N SER A 87 -8.75 3.93 -18.63
CA SER A 87 -7.96 5.05 -19.15
C SER A 87 -7.48 4.86 -20.59
N VAL A 88 -7.30 3.60 -21.03
CA VAL A 88 -6.67 3.29 -22.33
C VAL A 88 -7.67 2.74 -23.35
N SER A 89 -8.76 2.10 -22.91
CA SER A 89 -9.72 1.46 -23.82
C SER A 89 -10.72 2.46 -24.41
N ASP A 90 -11.18 2.17 -25.63
CA ASP A 90 -12.22 2.94 -26.32
C ASP A 90 -13.45 3.14 -25.40
N PRO A 91 -14.02 4.36 -25.27
CA PRO A 91 -15.23 4.62 -24.50
C PRO A 91 -16.41 3.67 -24.82
N LEU A 92 -16.44 3.12 -26.03
CA LEU A 92 -17.47 2.18 -26.49
C LEU A 92 -17.22 0.73 -26.04
N SER A 93 -16.02 0.41 -25.56
CA SER A 93 -15.65 -0.94 -25.14
C SER A 93 -16.06 -1.21 -23.69
N LYS A 94 -16.86 -2.28 -23.49
CA LYS A 94 -17.36 -2.63 -22.15
C LYS A 94 -16.21 -3.14 -21.28
N PRO A 95 -15.94 -2.50 -20.12
CA PRO A 95 -14.85 -2.95 -19.25
C PRO A 95 -15.09 -4.37 -18.75
N PRO A 96 -14.01 -5.18 -18.62
CA PRO A 96 -14.13 -6.52 -18.09
C PRO A 96 -14.67 -6.45 -16.65
N THR A 97 -15.48 -7.43 -16.26
CA THR A 97 -15.89 -7.53 -14.85
C THR A 97 -14.71 -7.96 -13.99
N THR A 98 -14.69 -7.54 -12.72
CA THR A 98 -13.65 -7.93 -11.74
C THR A 98 -13.43 -9.44 -11.71
N VAL A 99 -14.53 -10.21 -11.75
CA VAL A 99 -14.49 -11.68 -11.75
C VAL A 99 -13.87 -12.24 -13.04
N ARG A 100 -14.17 -11.63 -14.20
CA ARG A 100 -13.59 -12.06 -15.48
C ARG A 100 -12.10 -11.78 -15.54
N LEU A 101 -11.66 -10.63 -15.03
CA LEU A 101 -10.23 -10.29 -14.93
C LEU A 101 -9.50 -11.21 -13.96
N LEU A 102 -10.07 -11.45 -12.77
CA LEU A 102 -9.50 -12.38 -11.80
C LEU A 102 -9.40 -13.80 -12.38
N ARG A 103 -10.46 -14.28 -13.05
CA ARG A 103 -10.45 -15.57 -13.76
C ARG A 103 -9.38 -15.60 -14.84
N SER A 104 -9.19 -14.54 -15.63
CA SER A 104 -8.11 -14.51 -16.64
C SER A 104 -6.72 -14.56 -16.02
N LEU A 105 -6.53 -13.98 -14.82
CA LEU A 105 -5.26 -14.03 -14.10
C LEU A 105 -4.98 -15.41 -13.49
N THR A 106 -6.02 -16.16 -13.11
CA THR A 106 -5.88 -17.47 -12.47
C THR A 106 -5.97 -18.65 -13.44
N SER A 107 -6.58 -18.49 -14.61
CA SER A 107 -6.74 -19.55 -15.62
C SER A 107 -5.54 -19.67 -16.59
N ASN A 108 -4.48 -18.91 -16.39
CA ASN A 108 -3.30 -18.97 -17.26
C ASN A 108 -2.27 -20.01 -16.76
N PRO A 109 -1.25 -20.38 -17.58
CA PRO A 109 -0.27 -21.40 -17.20
C PRO A 109 0.60 -21.04 -15.97
N ARG A 110 0.64 -19.77 -15.56
CA ARG A 110 1.45 -19.27 -14.44
C ARG A 110 0.65 -18.26 -13.59
N PRO A 111 -0.35 -18.74 -12.83
CA PRO A 111 -1.31 -17.87 -12.16
C PRO A 111 -0.66 -17.06 -11.04
N VAL A 112 0.24 -17.67 -10.27
CA VAL A 112 0.99 -17.00 -9.20
C VAL A 112 1.86 -15.87 -9.76
N ALA A 113 2.61 -16.13 -10.82
CA ALA A 113 3.46 -15.10 -11.44
C ALA A 113 2.66 -13.92 -11.99
N SER A 114 1.40 -14.17 -12.39
CA SER A 114 0.50 -13.15 -12.90
C SER A 114 -0.12 -12.32 -11.77
N LEU A 115 -0.56 -12.95 -10.68
CA LEU A 115 -1.10 -12.28 -9.50
C LEU A 115 -0.06 -11.46 -8.74
N TYR A 116 1.22 -11.86 -8.80
CA TYR A 116 2.33 -11.16 -8.15
C TYR A 116 3.18 -10.30 -9.08
N ARG A 117 2.67 -10.01 -10.29
CA ARG A 117 3.36 -9.15 -11.25
C ARG A 117 3.39 -7.71 -10.76
N GLY A 118 4.60 -7.18 -10.64
CA GLY A 118 4.83 -5.82 -10.14
C GLY A 118 4.85 -5.70 -8.62
N LEU A 119 4.99 -6.82 -7.90
CA LEU A 119 5.23 -6.82 -6.46
C LEU A 119 6.50 -6.03 -6.08
N THR A 120 7.61 -6.24 -6.80
CA THR A 120 8.88 -5.56 -6.53
C THR A 120 8.78 -4.03 -6.57
N PRO A 121 8.30 -3.39 -7.66
CA PRO A 121 8.13 -1.93 -7.67
C PRO A 121 7.07 -1.47 -6.65
N ASN A 122 6.09 -2.30 -6.28
CA ASN A 122 5.16 -1.97 -5.20
C ASN A 122 5.87 -1.89 -3.84
N LEU A 123 6.67 -2.89 -3.48
CA LEU A 123 7.41 -2.92 -2.21
C LEU A 123 8.43 -1.78 -2.14
N VAL A 124 9.22 -1.61 -3.19
CA VAL A 124 10.23 -0.53 -3.26
C VAL A 124 9.55 0.83 -3.24
N GLY A 125 8.47 1.01 -3.99
CA GLY A 125 7.71 2.27 -4.03
C GLY A 125 7.12 2.65 -2.67
N ASN A 126 6.49 1.70 -1.97
CA ASN A 126 5.94 1.96 -0.64
C ASN A 126 7.05 2.25 0.39
N ALA A 127 8.09 1.41 0.45
CA ALA A 127 9.17 1.59 1.42
C ALA A 127 9.89 2.94 1.24
N SER A 128 10.23 3.29 -0.02
CA SER A 128 10.85 4.58 -0.33
C SER A 128 9.91 5.75 -0.05
N SER A 129 8.62 5.66 -0.38
CA SER A 129 7.65 6.73 -0.11
C SER A 129 7.54 7.05 1.37
N TRP A 130 7.36 6.04 2.22
CA TRP A 130 7.26 6.27 3.67
C TRP A 130 8.57 6.77 4.27
N ALA A 131 9.71 6.19 3.88
CA ALA A 131 11.02 6.62 4.36
C ALA A 131 11.28 8.09 4.01
N SER A 132 11.05 8.47 2.75
CA SER A 132 11.22 9.84 2.28
C SER A 132 10.21 10.79 2.91
N PHE A 133 8.95 10.38 3.07
CA PHE A 133 7.94 11.20 3.72
C PHE A 133 8.35 11.55 5.16
N PHE A 134 8.72 10.57 5.98
CA PHE A 134 9.16 10.82 7.35
C PHE A 134 10.45 11.65 7.41
N PHE A 135 11.40 11.38 6.52
CA PHE A 135 12.63 12.16 6.41
C PHE A 135 12.35 13.64 6.12
N PHE A 136 11.57 13.92 5.08
CA PHE A 136 11.22 15.28 4.69
C PHE A 136 10.33 15.96 5.73
N LYS A 137 9.32 15.27 6.25
CA LYS A 137 8.41 15.79 7.29
C LYS A 137 9.20 16.21 8.53
N SER A 138 10.10 15.34 9.02
CA SER A 138 10.97 15.65 10.16
C SER A 138 11.87 16.87 9.88
N ARG A 139 12.34 17.05 8.64
CA ARG A 139 13.16 18.20 8.26
C ARG A 139 12.37 19.50 8.16
N PHE A 140 11.15 19.45 7.63
CA PHE A 140 10.26 20.61 7.52
C PHE A 140 9.70 21.03 8.88
N GLU A 141 9.30 20.08 9.74
CA GLU A 141 8.88 20.37 11.12
C GLU A 141 9.98 21.10 11.89
N ARG A 142 11.24 20.62 11.82
CA ARG A 142 12.39 21.31 12.43
C ARG A 142 12.61 22.71 11.87
N LEU A 143 12.40 22.91 10.57
CA LEU A 143 12.59 24.20 9.93
C LEU A 143 11.52 25.21 10.36
N LEU A 144 10.25 24.78 10.42
CA LEU A 144 9.13 25.62 10.84
C LEU A 144 9.22 25.95 12.35
N ALA A 145 9.56 24.97 13.19
CA ALA A 145 9.75 25.20 14.63
C ALA A 145 10.85 26.23 14.93
N ARG A 146 11.93 26.25 14.12
CA ARG A 146 12.99 27.28 14.22
C ARG A 146 12.50 28.67 13.80
N ARG A 147 11.62 28.76 12.80
CA ARG A 147 11.05 30.03 12.31
C ARG A 147 10.09 30.67 13.32
N HIS A 148 9.36 29.86 14.08
CA HIS A 148 8.39 30.33 15.09
C HIS A 148 9.00 30.57 16.47
N GLY A 149 10.33 30.42 16.63
CA GLY A 149 11.00 30.59 17.92
C GLY A 149 10.60 29.54 18.97
N THR A 150 9.81 28.53 18.60
CA THR A 150 9.37 27.43 19.46
C THR A 150 10.40 26.31 19.57
N ALA A 151 11.60 26.50 18.99
CA ALA A 151 12.75 25.62 19.16
C ALA A 151 13.62 26.01 20.38
N ALA A 152 13.00 26.44 21.48
CA ALA A 152 13.68 26.68 22.74
C ALA A 152 13.56 25.41 23.62
N ASN A 153 14.69 24.80 23.96
CA ASN A 153 14.86 23.62 24.84
C ASN A 153 14.39 22.25 24.31
N ASP A 154 14.93 21.79 23.17
CA ASP A 154 14.86 20.40 22.63
C ASP A 154 13.47 19.77 22.40
N GLU A 155 12.39 20.36 22.91
CA GLU A 155 11.01 20.01 22.60
C GLU A 155 10.54 20.81 21.39
N ILE A 156 10.63 20.20 20.22
CA ILE A 156 9.94 20.70 19.03
C ILE A 156 8.43 20.58 19.29
N ARG A 157 7.73 21.70 19.47
CA ARG A 157 6.27 21.77 19.58
C ARG A 157 5.69 22.52 18.37
N PRO A 158 5.58 21.88 17.20
CA PRO A 158 4.96 22.48 16.03
C PRO A 158 3.48 22.76 16.31
N SER A 159 2.98 23.88 15.80
CA SER A 159 1.53 24.14 15.77
C SER A 159 0.82 23.16 14.82
N ALA A 160 -0.50 23.00 14.96
CA ALA A 160 -1.30 22.23 14.01
C ALA A 160 -1.11 22.70 12.55
N GLY A 161 -0.94 24.01 12.35
CA GLY A 161 -0.61 24.57 11.03
C GLY A 161 0.78 24.16 10.54
N ASP A 162 1.75 24.04 11.43
CA ASP A 162 3.12 23.62 11.08
C ASP A 162 3.15 22.16 10.65
N TYR A 163 2.41 21.30 11.34
CA TYR A 163 2.24 19.90 10.94
C TYR A 163 1.58 19.78 9.57
N PHE A 164 0.57 20.62 9.29
CA PHE A 164 -0.10 20.64 8.00
C PHE A 164 0.85 21.04 6.87
N VAL A 165 1.54 22.18 7.02
CA VAL A 165 2.50 22.69 6.02
C VAL A 165 3.68 21.72 5.85
N ALA A 166 4.23 21.20 6.93
CA ALA A 166 5.33 20.23 6.87
C ALA A 166 4.90 18.94 6.17
N SER A 167 3.69 18.44 6.44
CA SER A 167 3.16 17.24 5.77
C SER A 167 2.89 17.49 4.28
N ALA A 168 2.38 18.67 3.92
CA ALA A 168 2.14 19.03 2.52
C ALA A 168 3.46 19.12 1.72
N LEU A 169 4.46 19.82 2.26
CA LEU A 169 5.79 19.94 1.64
C LEU A 169 6.51 18.58 1.57
N ALA A 170 6.42 17.78 2.63
CA ALA A 170 6.97 16.42 2.65
C ALA A 170 6.32 15.52 1.62
N GLY A 171 4.99 15.59 1.48
CA GLY A 171 4.23 14.89 0.46
C GLY A 171 4.71 15.27 -0.94
N ALA A 172 4.78 16.57 -1.25
CA ALA A 172 5.25 17.06 -2.54
C ALA A 172 6.68 16.59 -2.88
N ALA A 173 7.62 16.72 -1.93
CA ALA A 173 9.00 16.27 -2.12
C ALA A 173 9.10 14.75 -2.32
N THR A 174 8.31 13.99 -1.56
CA THR A 174 8.22 12.53 -1.69
C THR A 174 7.64 12.12 -3.04
N SER A 175 6.61 12.83 -3.52
CA SER A 175 6.01 12.56 -4.83
C SER A 175 7.02 12.76 -5.96
N VAL A 176 7.78 13.86 -5.96
CA VAL A 176 8.83 14.09 -6.96
C VAL A 176 9.86 12.97 -6.96
N LEU A 177 10.32 12.55 -5.77
CA LEU A 177 11.34 11.52 -5.63
C LEU A 177 10.85 10.12 -6.06
N THR A 178 9.60 9.78 -5.73
CA THR A 178 9.08 8.42 -5.93
C THR A 178 8.31 8.25 -7.23
N ASN A 179 7.99 9.35 -7.94
CA ASN A 179 7.25 9.31 -9.20
C ASN A 179 7.79 8.29 -10.22
N PRO A 180 9.12 8.18 -10.46
CA PRO A 180 9.65 7.19 -11.42
C PRO A 180 9.30 5.75 -11.04
N VAL A 181 9.26 5.42 -9.74
CA VAL A 181 8.90 4.07 -9.27
C VAL A 181 7.43 3.77 -9.53
N TRP A 182 6.55 4.77 -9.34
CA TRP A 182 5.12 4.62 -9.62
C TRP A 182 4.81 4.49 -11.11
N VAL A 183 5.53 5.22 -11.97
CA VAL A 183 5.44 5.05 -13.44
C VAL A 183 5.89 3.65 -13.85
N LEU A 184 6.97 3.13 -13.28
CA LEU A 184 7.41 1.76 -13.53
C LEU A 184 6.37 0.73 -13.11
N LYS A 185 5.78 0.89 -11.92
CA LYS A 185 4.72 0.00 -11.42
C LYS A 185 3.55 -0.05 -12.40
N THR A 186 3.00 1.09 -12.81
CA THR A 186 1.82 1.12 -13.69
C THR A 186 2.09 0.50 -15.06
N ARG A 187 3.26 0.76 -15.66
CA ARG A 187 3.65 0.16 -16.95
C ARG A 187 3.93 -1.35 -16.86
N MET A 188 4.44 -1.83 -15.74
CA MET A 188 4.57 -3.28 -15.53
C MET A 188 3.21 -3.96 -15.35
N LEU A 189 2.27 -3.31 -14.67
CA LEU A 189 0.94 -3.89 -14.41
C LEU A 189 0.00 -3.84 -15.62
N SER A 190 0.23 -2.95 -16.59
CA SER A 190 -0.58 -2.82 -17.81
C SER A 190 -0.43 -4.00 -18.78
N SER A 191 0.65 -4.76 -18.68
CA SER A 191 0.96 -5.90 -19.55
C SER A 191 0.99 -7.22 -18.78
N ASP A 192 0.74 -8.35 -19.46
CA ASP A 192 0.94 -9.69 -18.91
C ASP A 192 2.41 -10.12 -18.98
N HIS A 193 2.81 -11.04 -18.10
CA HIS A 193 4.21 -11.49 -17.98
C HIS A 193 4.77 -12.15 -19.24
N GLY A 194 3.91 -12.68 -20.12
CA GLY A 194 4.30 -13.29 -21.39
C GLY A 194 3.91 -12.49 -22.63
N ALA A 195 3.39 -11.26 -22.48
CA ALA A 195 3.00 -10.46 -23.64
C ALA A 195 4.23 -9.91 -24.38
N HIS A 196 4.16 -9.83 -25.72
CA HIS A 196 5.21 -9.21 -26.52
C HIS A 196 5.42 -7.75 -26.07
N GLY A 197 6.67 -7.38 -25.74
CA GLY A 197 7.01 -6.03 -25.24
C GLY A 197 6.81 -5.83 -23.73
N ALA A 198 6.39 -6.85 -22.99
CA ALA A 198 6.26 -6.78 -21.53
C ALA A 198 7.62 -6.69 -20.83
N TYR A 199 7.70 -5.86 -19.80
CA TYR A 199 8.91 -5.80 -18.97
C TYR A 199 9.08 -7.09 -18.13
N PRO A 200 10.24 -7.77 -18.21
CA PRO A 200 10.48 -9.00 -17.45
C PRO A 200 10.80 -8.73 -15.98
N SER A 201 11.37 -7.58 -15.66
CA SER A 201 11.72 -7.16 -14.30
C SER A 201 11.67 -5.64 -14.15
N MET A 202 11.67 -5.16 -12.89
CA MET A 202 11.72 -3.72 -12.59
C MET A 202 12.98 -3.07 -13.15
N THR A 203 14.14 -3.72 -13.03
CA THR A 203 15.42 -3.20 -13.52
C THR A 203 15.49 -3.17 -15.04
N ALA A 204 14.96 -4.21 -15.72
CA ALA A 204 14.84 -4.22 -17.17
C ALA A 204 13.89 -3.12 -17.64
N GLY A 205 12.74 -2.95 -17.00
CA GLY A 205 11.80 -1.86 -17.29
C GLY A 205 12.42 -0.48 -17.09
N ALA A 206 13.11 -0.25 -15.97
CA ALA A 206 13.82 1.00 -15.71
C ALA A 206 14.87 1.29 -16.78
N ARG A 207 15.69 0.30 -17.14
CA ARG A 207 16.71 0.44 -18.18
C ARG A 207 16.10 0.72 -19.56
N THR A 208 14.99 0.08 -19.89
CA THR A 208 14.30 0.33 -21.16
C THR A 208 13.75 1.74 -21.20
N ILE A 209 13.03 2.18 -20.17
CA ILE A 209 12.48 3.54 -20.10
C ILE A 209 13.59 4.59 -20.23
N LEU A 210 14.69 4.45 -19.48
CA LEU A 210 15.83 5.38 -19.57
C LEU A 210 16.49 5.40 -20.96
N ARG A 211 16.42 4.30 -21.71
CA ARG A 211 16.99 4.23 -23.06
C ARG A 211 16.06 4.77 -24.14
N THR A 212 14.75 4.65 -23.96
CA THR A 212 13.76 5.00 -24.97
C THR A 212 13.16 6.38 -24.78
N GLU A 213 13.08 6.86 -23.54
CA GLU A 213 12.35 8.09 -23.19
C GLU A 213 13.22 9.19 -22.56
N GLY A 214 14.42 8.84 -22.07
CA GLY A 214 15.34 9.77 -21.39
C GLY A 214 15.16 9.77 -19.88
#